data_AF-A0A679FBK9-F1
#
_entry.id   AF-A0A679FBK9-F1
#
_cell.length_a   1.000
_cell.length_b   1.000
_cell.length_c   1.000
_cell.angle_alpha   90.00
_cell.angle_beta   90.00
_cell.angle_gamma   90.00
#
_symmetry.space_group_name_H-M   'P 1'
#
loop_
_entity.id
_entity.type
_entity.pdbx_description
1 polymer ?
#
loop_
_entity_poly.entity_id
_entity_poly.type
_entity_poly.pdbx_seq_one_letter_code
_entity_poly.pdbx_strand_id
1 'polypeptide(L)'
;MWRNTALPTRILFLDGRACLPLLVFVVYWSWLTFYIAIGGMTFFIVVSWAGLTVSSVLRLLRRMLIGPVRTAVPTWKRRRAA
;
A
#
# COMPACT_ATOMS: atom_id res chain seq x y z
N MET A 1 0.81 9.31 -25.29
CA MET A 1 0.72 7.90 -24.81
C MET A 1 1.37 7.67 -23.44
N TRP A 2 2.51 8.30 -23.11
CA TRP A 2 3.17 8.19 -21.78
C TRP A 2 2.37 8.67 -20.54
N ARG A 3 1.32 9.48 -20.70
CA ARG A 3 0.60 10.08 -19.56
C ARG A 3 -0.13 9.04 -18.71
N ASN A 4 -0.50 7.91 -19.30
CA ASN A 4 -1.27 6.87 -18.62
C ASN A 4 -0.39 5.78 -17.99
N THR A 5 0.93 5.77 -18.23
CA THR A 5 1.82 4.74 -17.65
C THR A 5 2.03 4.92 -16.15
N ALA A 6 1.77 6.11 -15.62
CA ALA A 6 1.84 6.40 -14.19
C ALA A 6 0.55 6.02 -13.42
N LEU A 7 -0.53 5.66 -14.13
CA LEU A 7 -1.78 5.29 -13.48
C LEU A 7 -1.64 3.90 -12.83
N PRO A 8 -2.21 3.70 -11.63
CA PRO A 8 -2.21 2.40 -10.98
C PRO A 8 -2.99 1.39 -11.85
N THR A 9 -2.42 0.21 -12.03
CA THR A 9 -3.07 -0.90 -12.76
C THR A 9 -4.21 -1.46 -11.93
N ARG A 10 -5.44 -1.14 -12.34
CA ARG A 10 -6.67 -1.64 -11.74
C ARG A 10 -7.28 -2.73 -12.62
N ILE A 11 -7.63 -3.85 -12.02
CA ILE A 11 -8.42 -4.91 -12.66
C ILE A 11 -9.84 -4.73 -12.14
N LEU A 12 -10.72 -4.14 -12.95
CA LEU A 12 -12.07 -3.71 -12.57
C LEU A 12 -12.06 -2.72 -11.40
N PHE A 13 -12.10 -3.22 -10.17
CA PHE A 13 -12.10 -2.46 -8.91
C PHE A 13 -10.94 -2.82 -7.99
N LEU A 14 -10.21 -3.88 -8.30
CA LEU A 14 -9.12 -4.39 -7.49
C LEU A 14 -7.80 -3.82 -8.00
N ASP A 15 -6.95 -3.33 -7.09
CA ASP A 15 -5.55 -3.06 -7.44
C ASP A 15 -4.90 -4.34 -7.94
N GLY A 16 -4.19 -4.31 -9.06
CA GLY A 16 -3.55 -5.51 -9.65
C GLY A 16 -2.54 -6.19 -8.70
N ARG A 17 -2.08 -5.47 -7.68
CA ARG A 17 -1.19 -5.98 -6.62
C ARG A 17 -1.92 -6.89 -5.62
N ALA A 18 -3.23 -6.71 -5.45
CA ALA A 18 -4.06 -7.59 -4.63
C ALA A 18 -4.20 -9.01 -5.22
N CYS A 19 -3.84 -9.20 -6.49
CA CYS A 19 -3.78 -10.51 -7.12
C CYS A 19 -2.58 -11.34 -6.67
N LEU A 20 -1.52 -10.74 -6.11
CA LEU A 20 -0.35 -11.49 -5.61
C LEU A 20 -0.71 -12.46 -4.47
N PRO A 21 -1.38 -12.03 -3.38
CA PRO A 21 -1.80 -12.94 -2.33
C PRO A 21 -2.74 -14.04 -2.84
N LEU A 22 -3.64 -13.72 -3.78
CA LEU A 22 -4.51 -14.69 -4.43
C LEU A 22 -3.69 -15.73 -5.22
N LEU A 23 -2.69 -15.29 -5.99
CA LEU A 23 -1.83 -16.17 -6.78
C LEU A 23 -1.05 -17.14 -5.88
N VAL A 24 -0.54 -16.67 -4.74
CA VAL A 24 0.15 -17.52 -3.75
C VAL A 24 -0.74 -18.65 -3.27
N PHE A 25 -2.02 -18.37 -3.00
CA PHE A 25 -2.98 -19.40 -2.60
C PHE A 25 -3.31 -20.39 -3.72
N VAL A 26 -3.47 -19.91 -4.96
CA VAL A 26 -3.72 -20.79 -6.11
C VAL A 26 -2.53 -21.73 -6.38
N VAL A 27 -1.29 -21.23 -6.24
CA VAL A 27 -0.07 -22.02 -6.46
C VAL A 27 0.17 -23.01 -5.31
N TYR A 28 -0.05 -22.58 -4.07
CA TYR A 28 0.11 -23.43 -2.88
C TYR A 28 -1.19 -23.50 -2.11
N TRP A 29 -1.96 -24.56 -2.39
CA TRP A 29 -3.28 -24.77 -1.80
C TRP A 29 -3.17 -25.29 -0.37
N SER A 30 -3.25 -24.38 0.61
CA SER A 30 -3.21 -24.70 2.04
C SER A 30 -4.09 -23.73 2.82
N TRP A 31 -4.59 -24.16 3.98
CA TRP A 31 -5.37 -23.31 4.87
C TRP A 31 -4.58 -22.07 5.33
N LEU A 32 -3.28 -22.20 5.51
CA LEU A 32 -2.43 -21.08 5.89
C LEU A 32 -2.35 -20.02 4.78
N THR A 33 -2.11 -20.46 3.53
CA THR A 33 -2.09 -19.54 2.38
C THR A 33 -3.45 -18.94 2.08
N PHE A 34 -4.54 -19.63 2.41
CA PHE A 34 -5.88 -19.06 2.35
C PHE A 34 -6.05 -17.86 3.29
N TYR A 35 -5.65 -17.99 4.56
CA TYR A 35 -5.71 -16.87 5.51
C TYR A 35 -4.78 -15.71 5.09
N ILE A 36 -3.58 -16.01 4.59
CA ILE A 36 -2.67 -14.99 4.04
C ILE A 36 -3.32 -14.30 2.84
N ALA A 37 -3.97 -15.06 1.96
CA ALA A 37 -4.61 -14.52 0.78
C ALA A 37 -5.73 -13.54 1.14
N ILE A 38 -6.64 -13.95 2.03
CA ILE A 38 -7.72 -13.10 2.54
C ILE A 38 -7.16 -11.84 3.22
N GLY A 39 -6.17 -12.01 4.12
CA GLY A 39 -5.58 -10.88 4.84
C GLY A 39 -4.91 -9.89 3.90
N GLY A 40 -4.09 -10.38 2.95
CA GLY A 40 -3.42 -9.55 1.96
C GLY A 40 -4.39 -8.85 1.01
N MET A 41 -5.41 -9.55 0.54
CA MET A 41 -6.42 -9.00 -0.35
C MET A 41 -7.24 -7.91 0.36
N THR A 42 -7.66 -8.17 1.60
CA THR A 42 -8.37 -7.19 2.44
C THR A 42 -7.51 -5.94 2.67
N PHE A 43 -6.23 -6.11 2.98
CA PHE A 43 -5.30 -4.98 3.16
C PHE A 43 -5.23 -4.11 1.91
N PHE A 44 -5.04 -4.68 0.72
CA PHE A 44 -4.98 -3.91 -0.51
C PHE A 44 -6.33 -3.28 -0.88
N ILE A 45 -7.46 -3.94 -0.59
CA ILE A 45 -8.80 -3.36 -0.78
C ILE A 45 -8.97 -2.12 0.09
N VAL A 46 -8.63 -2.18 1.39
CA VAL A 46 -8.73 -1.04 2.30
C VAL A 46 -7.85 0.12 1.84
N VAL A 47 -6.63 -0.18 1.39
CA VAL A 47 -5.71 0.83 0.83
C VAL A 47 -6.29 1.50 -0.43
N SER A 48 -6.86 0.70 -1.33
CA SER A 48 -7.46 1.20 -2.56
C SER A 48 -8.71 2.03 -2.28
N TRP A 49 -9.54 1.62 -1.32
CA TRP A 49 -10.71 2.36 -0.83
C TRP A 49 -10.32 3.71 -0.21
N ALA A 50 -9.21 3.76 0.53
CA ALA A 50 -8.65 5.01 1.05
C ALA A 50 -8.08 5.95 -0.04
N GLY A 51 -8.08 5.54 -1.32
CA GLY A 51 -7.51 6.30 -2.42
C GLY A 51 -5.98 6.40 -2.36
N LEU A 52 -5.34 5.58 -1.53
CA LEU A 52 -3.89 5.59 -1.33
C LEU A 52 -3.23 4.59 -2.28
N THR A 53 -2.08 4.97 -2.83
CA THR A 53 -1.20 4.02 -3.51
C THR A 53 -0.33 3.29 -2.49
N VAL A 54 0.14 2.09 -2.81
CA VAL A 54 1.04 1.33 -1.91
C VAL A 54 2.30 2.12 -1.55
N SER A 55 2.84 2.92 -2.48
CA SER A 55 3.99 3.79 -2.21
C SER A 55 3.65 4.91 -1.22
N SER A 56 2.43 5.47 -1.28
CA SER A 56 1.94 6.41 -0.27
C SER A 56 1.73 5.74 1.09
N VAL A 57 1.20 4.52 1.13
CA VAL A 57 1.06 3.75 2.37
C VAL A 57 2.42 3.46 3.01
N LEU A 58 3.41 3.03 2.23
CA LEU A 58 4.78 2.83 2.72
C LEU A 58 5.39 4.13 3.29
N ARG A 59 5.12 5.27 2.65
CA ARG A 59 5.53 6.59 3.19
C ARG A 59 4.83 6.92 4.50
N LEU A 60 3.53 6.66 4.59
CA LEU A 60 2.76 6.85 5.81
C LEU A 60 3.27 5.95 6.93
N LEU A 61 3.43 4.66 6.66
CA LEU A 61 3.92 3.65 7.61
C LEU A 61 5.33 4.01 8.10
N ARG A 62 6.21 4.41 7.18
CA ARG A 62 7.55 4.91 7.52
C ARG A 62 7.49 6.16 8.40
N ARG A 63 6.57 7.09 8.12
CA ARG A 63 6.37 8.28 8.97
C ARG A 63 5.85 7.88 10.36
N MET A 64 4.96 6.89 10.46
CA MET A 64 4.45 6.40 11.74
C MET A 64 5.56 5.73 12.57
N LEU A 65 6.39 4.89 11.96
CA LEU A 65 7.49 4.17 12.63
C LEU A 65 8.63 5.10 13.10
N ILE A 66 9.06 6.04 12.26
CA ILE A 66 10.17 6.97 12.58
C ILE A 66 9.69 8.12 13.50
N GLY A 67 8.38 8.35 13.55
CA GLY A 67 7.80 9.44 14.31
C GLY A 67 7.95 10.82 13.63
N PRO A 68 7.47 11.88 14.29
CA PRO A 68 7.38 13.23 13.73
C PRO A 68 8.72 13.97 13.70
N VAL A 69 9.75 13.48 14.40
CA VAL A 69 11.03 14.18 14.56
C VAL A 69 11.97 13.90 13.39
N ARG A 70 12.15 14.90 12.54
CA ARG A 70 13.19 14.93 11.51
C ARG A 70 14.38 15.71 12.07
N THR A 71 15.45 15.02 12.50
CA THR A 71 16.68 15.64 13.02
C THR A 71 17.46 16.39 11.95
N ALA A 72 17.41 15.91 10.70
CA ALA A 72 18.05 16.55 9.55
C ALA A 72 17.34 17.83 9.06
N VAL A 73 16.15 18.17 9.59
CA VAL A 73 15.42 19.38 9.22
C VAL A 73 15.40 20.34 10.40
N PRO A 74 16.02 21.52 10.28
CA PRO A 74 16.00 22.51 11.36
C PRO A 74 14.56 22.89 11.73
N THR A 75 14.33 23.09 13.03
CA THR A 75 13.00 23.27 13.64
C THR A 75 12.18 24.40 13.01
N TRP A 76 12.82 25.48 12.57
CA TRP A 76 12.16 26.62 11.91
C TRP A 76 11.66 26.33 10.49
N LYS A 77 12.18 25.28 9.82
CA LYS A 77 11.77 24.88 8.47
C LYS A 77 10.77 23.71 8.47
N ARG A 78 10.39 23.24 9.66
CA ARG A 78 9.47 22.12 9.81
C ARG A 78 8.06 22.61 9.47
N ARG A 79 7.48 22.15 8.35
CA ARG A 79 6.06 22.39 8.06
C ARG A 79 5.25 21.82 9.21
N ARG A 80 4.51 22.66 9.92
CA ARG A 80 3.48 22.20 10.86
C ARG A 80 2.46 21.44 10.03
N ALA A 81 2.31 20.15 10.28
CA ALA A 81 1.14 19.44 9.78
C ALA A 81 -0.05 20.06 10.51
N ALA A 82 -0.94 20.71 9.74
CA ALA A 82 -2.26 21.08 10.21
C ALA A 82 -3.06 19.81 10.56
#